data_AF-A0A536Z9W0-F1
#
_entry.id   AF-A0A536Z9W0-F1
#
_cell.length_a   1.000
_cell.length_b   1.000
_cell.length_c   1.000
_cell.angle_alpha   90.00
_cell.angle_beta   90.00
_cell.angle_gamma   90.00
#
_symmetry.space_group_name_H-M   'P 1'
#
loop_
_entity.id
_entity.type
_entity.pdbx_description
1 polymer ?
#
loop_
_entity_poly.entity_id
_entity_poly.type
_entity_poly.pdbx_seq_one_letter_code
_entity_poly.pdbx_strand_id
1 'polypeptide(L)'
;MDKKLSMNRRNLLRYGAALAGASALPRSRLAFAQAKGIKVATWGGSWRDSLDKTIGSKLRPMATVDYVVDTPQGNLAKLVAARGQSVPFDTMESGLELVQLMAADRYIEDLDYDHLPNAKTLPKYAIAKNYAMTVGSVDGVVYNTAKYKELGLAPPAKYSDLADPKLSGRVAFPDINHTQHWNAVAGLAYEAGANESNLEASIPLINKIKPAYFYSTSTDLS
;
A
#
# COMPACT_ATOMS: atom_id res chain seq x y z
N MET A 1 21.21 48.45 54.60
CA MET A 1 20.54 49.69 54.17
C MET A 1 20.39 49.67 52.66
N ASP A 2 19.14 49.76 52.24
CA ASP A 2 18.61 49.58 50.89
C ASP A 2 19.10 50.60 49.87
N LYS A 3 19.22 50.16 48.61
CA LYS A 3 18.88 51.01 47.46
C LYS A 3 18.07 50.20 46.44
N LYS A 4 16.74 50.33 46.55
CA LYS A 4 15.78 49.93 45.51
C LYS A 4 16.05 50.75 44.25
N LEU A 5 16.37 50.08 43.13
CA LEU A 5 16.25 50.67 41.80
C LEU A 5 14.75 50.77 41.45
N SER A 6 14.21 51.97 41.59
CA SER A 6 12.88 52.32 41.10
C SER A 6 12.96 52.55 39.58
N MET A 7 12.49 51.58 38.79
CA MET A 7 12.29 51.76 37.36
C MET A 7 10.91 52.39 37.12
N ASN A 8 10.92 53.63 36.66
CA ASN A 8 9.72 54.41 36.38
C ASN A 8 9.17 54.04 34.99
N ARG A 9 7.86 53.75 34.89
CA ARG A 9 7.17 53.30 33.66
C ARG A 9 7.29 54.25 32.46
N ARG A 10 7.73 55.49 32.69
CA ARG A 10 7.96 56.50 31.65
C ARG A 10 9.29 56.34 30.88
N ASN A 11 10.24 55.56 31.39
CA ASN A 11 11.54 55.35 30.72
C ASN A 11 11.55 54.15 29.76
N LEU A 12 10.60 53.20 29.87
CA LEU A 12 10.49 52.06 28.95
C LEU A 12 9.97 52.46 27.56
N LEU A 13 9.20 53.54 27.46
CA LEU A 13 8.64 54.02 26.18
C LEU A 13 9.62 54.89 25.37
N ARG A 14 10.74 55.35 25.97
CA ARG A 14 11.76 56.14 25.27
C ARG A 14 12.86 55.31 24.60
N TYR A 15 12.96 54.02 24.92
CA TYR A 15 13.88 53.08 24.24
C TYR A 15 13.16 52.19 23.20
N GLY A 16 11.86 52.38 22.99
CA GLY A 16 11.03 51.57 22.09
C GLY A 16 10.91 52.06 20.64
N ALA A 17 11.65 53.08 20.22
CA ALA A 17 11.47 53.68 18.90
C ALA A 17 12.80 54.09 18.23
N ALA A 18 13.68 53.12 17.98
CA ALA A 18 14.78 53.27 17.03
C ALA A 18 15.33 51.90 16.64
N LEU A 19 14.70 51.23 15.67
CA LEU A 19 15.32 50.29 14.72
C LEU A 19 14.28 49.93 13.64
N ALA A 20 13.68 50.96 13.04
CA ALA A 20 12.99 50.86 11.76
C ALA A 20 13.94 51.35 10.67
N GLY A 21 14.34 50.45 9.77
CA GLY A 21 14.92 50.78 8.48
C GLY A 21 16.44 50.56 8.34
N ALA A 22 16.82 49.40 7.80
CA ALA A 22 17.74 49.28 6.65
C ALA A 22 18.35 47.87 6.58
N SER A 23 17.71 46.97 5.82
CA SER A 23 18.37 46.07 4.87
C SER A 23 17.31 45.19 4.20
N ALA A 24 16.70 45.73 3.15
CA ALA A 24 15.99 44.95 2.16
C ALA A 24 17.01 44.11 1.38
N LEU A 25 17.40 42.96 1.94
CA LEU A 25 17.94 41.88 1.13
C LEU A 25 16.73 41.13 0.55
N PRO A 26 16.70 40.82 -0.76
CA PRO A 26 15.70 39.91 -1.29
C PRO A 26 15.99 38.54 -0.67
N ARG A 27 15.35 38.24 0.48
CA ARG A 27 15.15 36.86 0.91
C ARG A 27 14.37 36.22 -0.21
N SER A 28 15.09 35.49 -1.05
CA SER A 28 14.56 34.51 -1.99
C SER A 28 13.30 33.91 -1.40
N ARG A 29 12.14 34.19 -2.00
CA ARG A 29 10.85 33.57 -1.66
C ARG A 29 10.84 32.10 -2.10
N LEU A 30 11.82 31.33 -1.64
CA LEU A 30 11.66 29.89 -1.45
C LEU A 30 11.16 29.68 -0.02
N ALA A 31 10.04 30.34 0.31
CA ALA A 31 9.12 29.75 1.26
C ALA A 31 8.49 28.58 0.49
N PHE A 32 9.19 27.45 0.41
CA PHE A 32 8.50 26.19 0.24
C PHE A 32 7.53 26.14 1.42
N ALA A 33 6.24 26.29 1.12
CA ALA A 33 5.17 25.97 2.06
C ALA A 33 5.59 24.67 2.74
N GLN A 34 5.62 24.67 4.07
CA GLN A 34 6.00 23.53 4.90
C GLN A 34 5.48 22.25 4.23
N ALA A 35 6.40 21.45 3.68
CA ALA A 35 6.06 20.33 2.82
C ALA A 35 5.00 19.49 3.53
N LYS A 36 3.77 19.50 3.01
CA LYS A 36 2.71 18.65 3.56
C LYS A 36 3.15 17.22 3.29
N GLY A 37 3.39 16.47 4.36
CA GLY A 37 3.75 15.07 4.26
C GLY A 37 2.58 14.26 3.71
N ILE A 38 2.90 13.20 2.98
CA ILE A 38 1.96 12.17 2.56
C ILE A 38 2.31 10.87 3.28
N LYS A 39 1.30 10.25 3.89
CA LYS A 39 1.36 8.91 4.47
C LYS A 39 0.74 7.91 3.52
N VAL A 40 1.54 6.96 3.06
CA VAL A 40 1.15 5.94 2.08
C VAL A 40 1.05 4.59 2.78
N ALA A 41 -0.16 4.06 2.94
CA ALA A 41 -0.37 2.69 3.37
C ALA A 41 -0.07 1.72 2.23
N THR A 42 0.84 0.77 2.46
CA THR A 42 1.35 -0.14 1.42
C THR A 42 1.81 -1.47 2.06
N TRP A 43 2.10 -2.46 1.22
CA TRP A 43 2.76 -3.70 1.63
C TRP A 43 4.23 -3.46 1.98
N GLY A 44 4.79 -4.32 2.84
CA GLY A 44 6.18 -4.22 3.29
C GLY A 44 7.20 -4.84 2.35
N GLY A 45 8.39 -5.08 2.90
CA GLY A 45 9.47 -5.80 2.22
C GLY A 45 9.95 -5.12 0.92
N SER A 46 10.34 -5.96 -0.04
CA SER A 46 10.87 -5.51 -1.34
C SER A 46 9.88 -4.67 -2.15
N TRP A 47 8.57 -4.81 -1.89
CA TRP A 47 7.56 -3.98 -2.52
C TRP A 47 7.69 -2.51 -2.10
N ARG A 48 7.63 -2.23 -0.78
CA ARG A 48 7.83 -0.88 -0.25
C ARG A 48 9.14 -0.28 -0.72
N ASP A 49 10.21 -1.07 -0.66
CA ASP A 49 11.55 -0.58 -1.05
C ASP A 49 11.60 -0.21 -2.54
N SER A 50 10.93 -0.97 -3.41
CA SER A 50 10.78 -0.65 -4.83
C SER A 50 9.92 0.60 -5.04
N LEU A 51 8.77 0.69 -4.37
CA LEU A 51 7.88 1.85 -4.40
C LEU A 51 8.63 3.12 -3.98
N ASP A 52 9.41 3.04 -2.92
CA ASP A 52 10.19 4.16 -2.42
C ASP A 52 11.30 4.58 -3.38
N LYS A 53 12.04 3.62 -3.92
CA LYS A 53 13.10 3.90 -4.88
C LYS A 53 12.56 4.55 -6.16
N THR A 54 11.40 4.12 -6.64
CA THR A 54 10.87 4.51 -7.97
C THR A 54 9.94 5.70 -7.95
N ILE A 55 9.14 5.86 -6.88
CA ILE A 55 8.11 6.90 -6.73
C ILE A 55 8.44 7.81 -5.54
N GLY A 56 8.64 7.25 -4.35
CA GLY A 56 8.88 8.03 -3.12
C GLY A 56 10.07 9.00 -3.24
N SER A 57 11.19 8.53 -3.79
CA SER A 57 12.40 9.32 -4.06
C SER A 57 12.15 10.54 -4.94
N LYS A 58 11.23 10.45 -5.89
CA LYS A 58 10.85 11.54 -6.80
C LYS A 58 9.87 12.53 -6.17
N LEU A 59 9.10 12.10 -5.17
CA LEU A 59 8.17 12.96 -4.43
C LEU A 59 8.85 13.74 -3.30
N ARG A 60 9.93 13.21 -2.73
CA ARG A 60 10.67 13.82 -1.61
C ARG A 60 11.17 15.25 -1.81
N PRO A 61 11.52 15.71 -3.02
CA PRO A 61 11.81 17.13 -3.25
C PRO A 61 10.61 18.07 -3.03
N MET A 62 9.39 17.53 -3.00
CA MET A 62 8.13 18.29 -2.90
C MET A 62 7.36 18.04 -1.61
N ALA A 63 7.46 16.83 -1.03
CA ALA A 63 6.69 16.39 0.14
C ALA A 63 7.50 15.37 0.96
N THR A 64 7.32 15.31 2.29
CA THR A 64 7.79 14.13 3.03
C THR A 64 6.91 12.93 2.67
N VAL A 65 7.51 11.75 2.57
CA VAL A 65 6.81 10.51 2.23
C VAL A 65 7.05 9.50 3.35
N ASP A 66 5.99 9.18 4.08
CA ASP A 66 6.00 8.20 5.16
C ASP A 66 5.19 6.98 4.74
N TYR A 67 5.64 5.78 5.10
CA TYR A 67 4.96 4.54 4.76
C TYR A 67 4.30 3.90 5.99
N VAL A 68 3.02 3.52 5.87
CA VAL A 68 2.31 2.71 6.85
C VAL A 68 2.27 1.27 6.32
N VAL A 69 3.26 0.48 6.74
CA VAL A 69 3.45 -0.90 6.26
C VAL A 69 2.54 -1.87 7.02
N ASP A 70 1.67 -2.56 6.29
CA ASP A 70 0.83 -3.66 6.79
C ASP A 70 0.16 -4.42 5.65
N THR A 71 -0.64 -5.44 5.95
CA THR A 71 -1.59 -6.01 5.01
C THR A 71 -2.75 -5.03 4.73
N PRO A 72 -3.45 -5.16 3.59
CA PRO A 72 -4.65 -4.36 3.33
C PRO A 72 -5.70 -4.48 4.44
N GLN A 73 -5.90 -5.67 5.00
CA GLN A 73 -6.81 -5.91 6.13
C GLN A 73 -6.35 -5.19 7.41
N GLY A 74 -5.04 -5.23 7.71
CA GLY A 74 -4.47 -4.52 8.85
C GLY A 74 -4.63 -3.00 8.73
N ASN A 75 -4.42 -2.46 7.53
CA ASN A 75 -4.63 -1.03 7.27
C ASN A 75 -6.13 -0.64 7.27
N LEU A 76 -7.03 -1.50 6.80
CA LEU A 76 -8.48 -1.31 6.99
C LEU A 76 -8.86 -1.29 8.47
N ALA A 77 -8.32 -2.18 9.29
CA ALA A 77 -8.57 -2.18 10.73
C ALA A 77 -8.14 -0.86 11.40
N LYS A 78 -7.00 -0.28 10.97
CA LYS A 78 -6.56 1.05 11.43
C LYS A 78 -7.54 2.15 10.99
N LEU A 79 -8.07 2.10 9.76
CA LEU A 79 -9.10 3.04 9.30
C LEU A 79 -10.38 2.94 10.13
N VAL A 80 -10.86 1.73 10.39
CA VAL A 80 -12.04 1.49 11.22
C VAL A 80 -11.84 2.04 12.62
N ALA A 81 -10.68 1.78 13.23
CA ALA A 81 -10.35 2.26 14.57
C ALA A 81 -10.24 3.80 14.65
N ALA A 82 -9.80 4.45 13.56
CA ALA A 82 -9.66 5.89 13.48
C ALA A 82 -10.96 6.64 13.13
N ARG A 83 -12.10 5.96 13.02
CA ARG A 83 -13.36 6.57 12.59
C ARG A 83 -13.77 7.71 13.53
N GLY A 84 -14.00 8.89 12.95
CA GLY A 84 -14.31 10.12 13.70
C GLY A 84 -13.09 10.79 14.33
N GLN A 85 -11.88 10.31 14.05
CA GLN A 85 -10.59 10.86 14.47
C GLN A 85 -9.70 11.14 13.25
N SER A 86 -8.43 11.46 13.50
CA SER A 86 -7.44 11.66 12.44
C SER A 86 -7.18 10.35 11.68
N VAL A 87 -7.30 10.40 10.36
CA VAL A 87 -7.05 9.26 9.48
C VAL A 87 -5.55 8.86 9.56
N PRO A 88 -5.22 7.56 9.65
CA PRO A 88 -3.85 7.10 9.83
C PRO A 88 -2.94 7.32 8.61
N PHE A 89 -3.51 7.45 7.41
CA PHE A 89 -2.79 7.62 6.15
C PHE A 89 -3.65 8.37 5.11
N ASP A 90 -3.00 8.91 4.08
CA ASP A 90 -3.64 9.71 3.03
C ASP A 90 -3.99 8.87 1.80
N THR A 91 -3.20 7.83 1.50
CA THR A 91 -3.46 6.87 0.43
C THR A 91 -3.22 5.45 0.89
N MET A 92 -3.84 4.47 0.23
CA MET A 92 -3.71 3.05 0.56
C MET A 92 -3.68 2.20 -0.70
N GLU A 93 -2.67 1.36 -0.83
CA GLU A 93 -2.71 0.24 -1.77
C GLU A 93 -3.53 -0.92 -1.18
N SER A 94 -4.38 -1.53 -2.03
CA SER A 94 -5.28 -2.61 -1.64
C SER A 94 -5.64 -3.45 -2.86
N GLY A 95 -6.13 -4.67 -2.65
CA GLY A 95 -6.84 -5.43 -3.67
C GLY A 95 -8.27 -4.92 -3.89
N LEU A 96 -8.84 -5.22 -5.06
CA LEU A 96 -10.18 -4.78 -5.48
C LEU A 96 -11.28 -5.30 -4.53
N GLU A 97 -11.06 -6.45 -3.91
CA GLU A 97 -11.98 -7.10 -2.97
C GLU A 97 -12.27 -6.23 -1.74
N LEU A 98 -11.29 -5.49 -1.23
CA LEU A 98 -11.48 -4.59 -0.08
C LEU A 98 -11.89 -3.19 -0.49
N VAL A 99 -11.47 -2.72 -1.67
CA VAL A 99 -11.81 -1.35 -2.14
C VAL A 99 -13.31 -1.16 -2.25
N GLN A 100 -14.05 -2.17 -2.73
CA GLN A 100 -15.51 -2.09 -2.82
C GLN A 100 -16.16 -1.99 -1.44
N LEU A 101 -15.68 -2.77 -0.46
CA LEU A 101 -16.14 -2.70 0.93
C LEU A 101 -15.86 -1.33 1.54
N MET A 102 -14.62 -0.83 1.40
CA MET A 102 -14.22 0.48 1.91
C MET A 102 -15.05 1.61 1.32
N ALA A 103 -15.38 1.52 0.03
CA ALA A 103 -16.25 2.48 -0.63
C ALA A 103 -17.70 2.44 -0.11
N ALA A 104 -18.28 1.26 0.04
CA ALA A 104 -19.65 1.08 0.52
C ALA A 104 -19.83 1.65 1.93
N ASP A 105 -18.85 1.46 2.80
CA ASP A 105 -18.86 1.93 4.18
C ASP A 105 -18.36 3.38 4.35
N ARG A 106 -17.99 4.05 3.25
CA ARG A 106 -17.48 5.43 3.19
C ARG A 106 -16.19 5.64 3.99
N TYR A 107 -15.26 4.68 3.89
CA TYR A 107 -13.91 4.82 4.42
C TYR A 107 -12.94 5.52 3.46
N ILE A 108 -13.25 5.54 2.16
CA ILE A 108 -12.45 6.18 1.11
C ILE A 108 -13.27 7.20 0.35
N GLU A 109 -12.59 8.21 -0.17
CA GLU A 109 -13.19 9.29 -0.97
C GLU A 109 -13.32 8.90 -2.44
N ASP A 110 -14.17 9.62 -3.17
CA ASP A 110 -14.14 9.57 -4.63
C ASP A 110 -12.87 10.25 -5.15
N LEU A 111 -12.25 9.68 -6.18
CA LEU A 111 -11.09 10.27 -6.82
C LEU A 111 -11.51 11.40 -7.77
N ASP A 112 -10.83 12.54 -7.64
CA ASP A 112 -10.94 13.63 -8.61
C ASP A 112 -10.00 13.39 -9.81
N TYR A 113 -10.57 12.82 -10.87
CA TYR A 113 -9.84 12.49 -12.09
C TYR A 113 -9.34 13.67 -12.91
N ASP A 114 -9.83 14.89 -12.65
CA ASP A 114 -9.29 16.08 -13.32
C ASP A 114 -7.92 16.45 -12.78
N HIS A 115 -7.61 16.07 -11.53
CA HIS A 115 -6.29 16.19 -10.93
C HIS A 115 -5.41 14.94 -11.14
N LEU A 116 -5.91 13.91 -11.82
CA LEU A 116 -5.19 12.67 -12.14
C LEU A 116 -5.10 12.46 -13.66
N PRO A 117 -4.43 13.36 -14.41
CA PRO A 117 -4.39 13.27 -15.88
C PRO A 117 -3.77 11.96 -16.37
N ASN A 118 -2.84 11.37 -15.62
CA ASN A 118 -2.23 10.09 -15.95
C ASN A 118 -3.22 8.91 -15.80
N ALA A 119 -4.22 9.01 -14.94
CA ALA A 119 -5.21 7.94 -14.79
C ALA A 119 -6.09 7.81 -16.05
N LYS A 120 -6.23 8.89 -16.85
CA LYS A 120 -7.00 8.88 -18.10
C LYS A 120 -6.40 7.96 -19.18
N THR A 121 -5.15 7.50 -19.01
CA THR A 121 -4.50 6.54 -19.94
C THR A 121 -4.75 5.08 -19.56
N LEU A 122 -5.30 4.83 -18.37
CA LEU A 122 -5.57 3.46 -17.92
C LEU A 122 -6.74 2.85 -18.70
N PRO A 123 -6.75 1.52 -18.89
CA PRO A 123 -7.91 0.82 -19.43
C PRO A 123 -9.16 1.08 -18.59
N LYS A 124 -10.36 1.04 -19.21
CA LYS A 124 -11.62 1.33 -18.51
C LYS A 124 -11.86 0.46 -17.28
N TYR A 125 -11.43 -0.80 -17.30
CA TYR A 125 -11.59 -1.71 -16.15
C TYR A 125 -10.67 -1.35 -14.97
N ALA A 126 -9.64 -0.55 -15.21
CA ALA A 126 -8.63 -0.16 -14.22
C ALA A 126 -8.97 1.17 -13.52
N ILE A 127 -10.16 1.73 -13.80
CA ILE A 127 -10.61 3.03 -13.30
C ILE A 127 -12.03 2.86 -12.76
N ALA A 128 -12.27 3.32 -11.54
CA ALA A 128 -13.61 3.54 -11.02
C ALA A 128 -13.66 4.82 -10.19
N LYS A 129 -14.86 5.15 -9.70
CA LYS A 129 -15.11 6.40 -8.96
C LYS A 129 -14.16 6.62 -7.78
N ASN A 130 -13.76 5.56 -7.06
CA ASN A 130 -13.00 5.63 -5.81
C ASN A 130 -11.61 4.96 -5.89
N TYR A 131 -11.22 4.44 -7.06
CA TYR A 131 -9.90 3.83 -7.25
C TYR A 131 -9.39 3.99 -8.67
N ALA A 132 -8.07 4.10 -8.80
CA ALA A 132 -7.33 3.90 -10.03
C ALA A 132 -6.28 2.81 -9.79
N MET A 133 -6.25 1.78 -10.64
CA MET A 133 -5.28 0.69 -10.47
C MET A 133 -3.86 1.19 -10.78
N THR A 134 -2.96 1.00 -9.83
CA THR A 134 -1.52 1.33 -9.96
C THR A 134 -0.67 0.11 -10.27
N VAL A 135 -1.23 -1.10 -10.09
CA VAL A 135 -0.55 -2.38 -10.27
C VAL A 135 -1.46 -3.32 -11.06
N GLY A 136 -0.87 -4.00 -12.04
CA GLY A 136 -1.46 -5.17 -12.69
C GLY A 136 -0.45 -6.31 -12.63
N SER A 137 -0.88 -7.46 -12.13
CA SER A 137 -0.10 -8.70 -12.12
C SER A 137 -0.77 -9.75 -12.99
N VAL A 138 0.04 -10.63 -13.56
CA VAL A 138 -0.43 -11.91 -14.08
C VAL A 138 -0.10 -12.94 -13.01
N ASP A 139 -1.14 -13.47 -12.36
CA ASP A 139 -0.97 -14.49 -11.33
C ASP A 139 -1.00 -15.90 -11.92
N GLY A 140 -0.22 -16.78 -11.31
CA GLY A 140 -0.09 -18.16 -11.74
C GLY A 140 0.88 -18.93 -10.86
N VAL A 141 1.16 -20.17 -11.26
CA VAL A 141 2.07 -21.04 -10.53
C VAL A 141 3.52 -20.64 -10.79
N VAL A 142 4.23 -20.29 -9.73
CA VAL A 142 5.68 -20.09 -9.75
C VAL A 142 6.35 -21.37 -9.23
N TYR A 143 7.41 -21.82 -9.91
CA TYR A 143 8.08 -23.07 -9.57
C TYR A 143 9.60 -22.98 -9.73
N ASN A 144 10.32 -23.84 -9.01
CA ASN A 144 11.77 -23.97 -9.15
C ASN A 144 12.10 -24.96 -10.27
N THR A 145 12.64 -24.46 -11.38
CA THR A 145 12.95 -25.24 -12.59
C THR A 145 13.96 -26.36 -12.33
N ALA A 146 14.99 -26.11 -11.50
CA ALA A 146 15.98 -27.12 -11.15
C ALA A 146 15.35 -28.26 -10.34
N LYS A 147 14.50 -27.94 -9.35
CA LYS A 147 13.80 -28.96 -8.55
C LYS A 147 12.79 -29.76 -9.36
N TYR A 148 12.07 -29.14 -10.28
CA TYR A 148 11.19 -29.87 -11.19
C TYR A 148 11.98 -30.83 -12.09
N LYS A 149 13.14 -30.39 -12.61
CA LYS A 149 14.03 -31.25 -13.40
C LYS A 149 14.57 -32.43 -12.58
N GLU A 150 15.03 -32.18 -11.35
CA GLU A 150 15.49 -33.23 -10.42
C GLU A 150 14.41 -34.28 -10.16
N LEU A 151 13.16 -33.86 -10.00
CA LEU A 151 12.01 -34.75 -9.76
C LEU A 151 11.47 -35.40 -11.05
N GLY A 152 11.97 -35.02 -12.22
CA GLY A 152 11.46 -35.47 -13.52
C GLY A 152 10.00 -35.05 -13.74
N LEU A 153 9.67 -33.82 -13.38
CA LEU A 153 8.35 -33.19 -13.57
C LEU A 153 8.38 -32.23 -14.77
N ALA A 154 7.29 -32.19 -15.51
CA ALA A 154 7.06 -31.14 -16.51
C ALA A 154 6.72 -29.81 -15.80
N PRO A 155 7.00 -28.65 -16.44
CA PRO A 155 6.50 -27.37 -15.96
C PRO A 155 4.99 -27.42 -15.70
N PRO A 156 4.50 -26.88 -14.57
CA PRO A 156 3.07 -26.87 -14.28
C PRO A 156 2.35 -25.97 -15.28
N ALA A 157 1.24 -26.46 -15.84
CA ALA A 157 0.39 -25.73 -16.78
C ALA A 157 -0.95 -25.31 -16.15
N LYS A 158 -1.33 -25.95 -15.05
CA LYS A 158 -2.57 -25.72 -14.30
C LYS A 158 -2.36 -25.96 -12.81
N TYR A 159 -3.27 -25.51 -11.95
CA TYR A 159 -3.14 -25.66 -10.51
C TYR A 159 -3.21 -27.13 -10.09
N SER A 160 -4.02 -27.97 -10.74
CA SER A 160 -4.09 -29.40 -10.38
C SER A 160 -2.79 -30.19 -10.59
N ASP A 161 -1.84 -29.66 -11.36
CA ASP A 161 -0.50 -30.26 -11.50
C ASP A 161 0.28 -30.21 -10.17
N LEU A 162 -0.08 -29.29 -9.26
CA LEU A 162 0.52 -29.19 -7.92
C LEU A 162 0.13 -30.36 -7.00
N ALA A 163 -0.85 -31.18 -7.37
CA ALA A 163 -1.23 -32.38 -6.63
C ALA A 163 -0.37 -33.61 -6.97
N ASP A 164 0.69 -33.46 -7.76
CA ASP A 164 1.60 -34.58 -8.07
C ASP A 164 2.23 -35.14 -6.77
N PRO A 165 2.21 -36.47 -6.55
CA PRO A 165 2.80 -37.08 -5.36
C PRO A 165 4.26 -36.71 -5.10
N LYS A 166 5.06 -36.41 -6.14
CA LYS A 166 6.46 -35.98 -6.02
C LYS A 166 6.59 -34.58 -5.40
N LEU A 167 5.53 -33.79 -5.39
CA LEU A 167 5.44 -32.47 -4.77
C LEU A 167 4.91 -32.51 -3.33
N SER A 168 4.61 -33.70 -2.79
CA SER A 168 4.15 -33.83 -1.40
C SER A 168 5.13 -33.18 -0.42
N GLY A 169 4.63 -32.28 0.43
CA GLY A 169 5.44 -31.51 1.38
C GLY A 169 6.24 -30.35 0.77
N ARG A 170 6.05 -30.03 -0.52
CA ARG A 170 6.85 -29.04 -1.27
C ARG A 170 6.04 -27.87 -1.84
N VAL A 171 4.71 -27.91 -1.74
CA VAL A 171 3.82 -26.86 -2.29
C VAL A 171 3.51 -25.82 -1.22
N ALA A 172 3.71 -24.56 -1.56
CA ALA A 172 3.27 -23.40 -0.80
C ALA A 172 1.95 -22.87 -1.35
N PHE A 173 1.09 -22.32 -0.49
CA PHE A 173 -0.10 -21.59 -0.92
C PHE A 173 -0.16 -20.24 -0.20
N PRO A 174 -0.63 -19.15 -0.83
CA PRO A 174 -0.79 -17.87 -0.13
C PRO A 174 -1.77 -18.00 1.05
N ASP A 175 -1.46 -17.39 2.19
CA ASP A 175 -2.38 -17.25 3.32
C ASP A 175 -3.60 -16.39 2.94
N ILE A 176 -4.75 -16.58 3.60
CA ILE A 176 -6.01 -15.88 3.30
C ILE A 176 -5.91 -14.34 3.36
N ASN A 177 -4.96 -13.80 4.13
CA ASN A 177 -4.73 -12.36 4.23
C ASN A 177 -3.79 -11.83 3.14
N HIS A 178 -3.19 -12.72 2.35
CA HIS A 178 -2.33 -12.34 1.23
C HIS A 178 -3.17 -12.10 -0.03
N THR A 179 -2.90 -11.01 -0.76
CA THR A 179 -3.69 -10.63 -1.95
C THR A 179 -3.72 -11.73 -3.02
N GLN A 180 -2.62 -12.47 -3.18
CA GLN A 180 -2.53 -13.60 -4.11
C GLN A 180 -3.46 -14.77 -3.75
N HIS A 181 -3.97 -14.86 -2.52
CA HIS A 181 -4.86 -15.95 -2.10
C HIS A 181 -6.13 -15.96 -2.92
N TRP A 182 -6.82 -14.82 -2.98
CA TRP A 182 -8.08 -14.72 -3.68
C TRP A 182 -7.91 -14.88 -5.20
N ASN A 183 -6.76 -14.46 -5.74
CA ASN A 183 -6.42 -14.68 -7.15
C ASN A 183 -6.19 -16.17 -7.45
N ALA A 184 -5.47 -16.89 -6.57
CA ALA A 184 -5.27 -18.34 -6.71
C ALA A 184 -6.58 -19.12 -6.55
N VAL A 185 -7.42 -18.74 -5.58
CA VAL A 185 -8.75 -19.34 -5.35
C VAL A 185 -9.67 -19.12 -6.55
N ALA A 186 -9.70 -17.92 -7.13
CA ALA A 186 -10.44 -17.66 -8.36
C ALA A 186 -9.92 -18.51 -9.52
N GLY A 187 -8.59 -18.58 -9.72
CA GLY A 187 -7.97 -19.42 -10.75
C GLY A 187 -8.32 -20.91 -10.61
N LEU A 188 -8.32 -21.43 -9.39
CA LEU A 188 -8.76 -22.79 -9.07
C LEU A 188 -10.24 -23.02 -9.34
N ALA A 189 -11.11 -22.05 -9.04
CA ALA A 189 -12.53 -22.13 -9.36
C ALA A 189 -12.75 -22.19 -10.88
N TYR A 190 -12.02 -21.39 -11.66
CA TYR A 190 -12.04 -21.47 -13.12
C TYR A 190 -11.57 -22.83 -13.65
N GLU A 191 -10.48 -23.38 -13.10
CA GLU A 191 -10.02 -24.72 -13.47
C GLU A 191 -11.06 -25.80 -13.15
N ALA A 192 -11.83 -25.62 -12.08
CA ALA A 192 -12.95 -26.48 -11.72
C ALA A 192 -14.21 -26.28 -12.60
N GLY A 193 -14.18 -25.39 -13.60
CA GLY A 193 -15.30 -25.07 -14.47
C GLY A 193 -16.33 -24.10 -13.88
N ALA A 194 -15.96 -23.41 -12.80
CA ALA A 194 -16.75 -22.36 -12.16
C ALA A 194 -16.16 -20.96 -12.47
N ASN A 195 -16.40 -19.98 -11.59
CA ASN A 195 -15.92 -18.60 -11.70
C ASN A 195 -16.02 -17.88 -10.33
N GLU A 196 -15.81 -16.56 -10.30
CA GLU A 196 -15.78 -15.75 -9.06
C GLU A 196 -17.11 -15.73 -8.30
N SER A 197 -18.23 -16.10 -8.93
CA SER A 197 -19.52 -16.23 -8.24
C SER A 197 -19.66 -17.52 -7.44
N ASN A 198 -18.76 -18.49 -7.63
CA ASN A 198 -18.75 -19.77 -6.92
C ASN A 198 -17.32 -20.22 -6.61
N LEU A 199 -16.70 -19.54 -5.64
CA LEU A 199 -15.33 -19.85 -5.19
C LEU A 199 -15.23 -21.18 -4.41
N GLU A 200 -16.32 -21.69 -3.85
CA GLU A 200 -16.33 -22.98 -3.13
C GLU A 200 -15.92 -24.15 -4.04
N ALA A 201 -16.12 -24.02 -5.35
CA ALA A 201 -15.65 -24.98 -6.35
C ALA A 201 -14.12 -25.19 -6.34
N SER A 202 -13.35 -24.27 -5.77
CA SER A 202 -11.89 -24.40 -5.61
C SER A 202 -11.49 -25.40 -4.50
N ILE A 203 -12.33 -25.58 -3.48
CA ILE A 203 -12.00 -26.32 -2.25
C ILE A 203 -11.55 -27.77 -2.54
N PRO A 204 -12.23 -28.55 -3.40
CA PRO A 204 -11.79 -29.91 -3.73
C PRO A 204 -10.39 -29.97 -4.33
N LEU A 205 -10.02 -29.00 -5.19
CA LEU A 205 -8.68 -28.94 -5.77
C LEU A 205 -7.62 -28.55 -4.74
N ILE A 206 -7.91 -27.57 -3.87
CA ILE A 206 -7.02 -27.19 -2.75
C ILE A 206 -6.76 -28.40 -1.84
N ASN A 207 -7.83 -29.13 -1.47
CA ASN A 207 -7.74 -30.34 -0.66
C ASN A 207 -6.96 -31.47 -1.34
N LYS A 208 -6.94 -31.50 -2.68
CA LYS A 208 -6.15 -32.47 -3.45
C LYS A 208 -4.67 -32.06 -3.51
N ILE A 209 -4.39 -30.78 -3.69
CA ILE A 209 -3.03 -30.22 -3.71
C ILE A 209 -2.34 -30.41 -2.35
N LYS A 210 -3.09 -30.24 -1.24
CA LYS A 210 -2.59 -30.34 0.13
C LYS A 210 -1.33 -29.48 0.35
N PRO A 211 -1.44 -28.15 0.27
CA PRO A 211 -0.31 -27.26 0.52
C PRO A 211 0.36 -27.59 1.86
N ALA A 212 1.68 -27.63 1.86
CA ALA A 212 2.47 -27.96 3.04
C ALA A 212 2.54 -26.80 4.03
N TYR A 213 2.47 -25.57 3.54
CA TYR A 213 2.47 -24.35 4.33
C TYR A 213 1.74 -23.21 3.61
N PHE A 214 1.29 -22.24 4.39
CA PHE A 214 0.66 -21.02 3.90
C PHE A 214 1.58 -19.83 4.18
N TYR A 215 1.97 -19.09 3.14
CA TYR A 215 2.89 -17.96 3.28
C TYR A 215 2.14 -16.64 3.43
N SER A 216 2.63 -15.76 4.31
CA SER A 216 2.03 -14.43 4.53
C SER A 216 2.89 -13.31 3.97
N THR A 217 4.16 -13.58 3.68
CA THR A 217 5.11 -12.63 3.10
C THR A 217 5.98 -13.29 2.04
N SER A 218 6.57 -12.49 1.16
CA SER A 218 7.53 -13.00 0.16
C SER A 218 8.81 -13.57 0.80
N THR A 219 9.15 -13.16 2.01
CA THR A 219 10.29 -13.70 2.77
C THR A 219 10.07 -15.11 3.28
N ASP A 220 8.83 -15.60 3.34
CA ASP A 220 8.53 -16.97 3.77
C ASP A 220 8.81 -18.02 2.67
N LEU A 221 9.08 -17.56 1.43
CA LEU A 221 9.28 -18.40 0.26
C LEU A 221 10.77 -18.67 -0.06
N SER A 222 11.68 -18.22 0.78
CA SER A 222 13.14 -18.35 0.60
C SER A 222 13.71 -19.68 1.08
#